data_AF-A0A1M3H2D9-F1
#
_entry.id   AF-A0A1M3H2D9-F1
#
_cell.length_a   1.000
_cell.length_b   1.000
_cell.length_c   1.000
_cell.angle_alpha   90.00
_cell.angle_beta   90.00
_cell.angle_gamma   90.00
#
_symmetry.space_group_name_H-M   'P 1'
#
loop_
_entity.id
_entity.type
_entity.pdbx_description
1 polymer ?
#
loop_
_entity_poly.entity_id
_entity_poly.type
_entity_poly.pdbx_seq_one_letter_code
_entity_poly.pdbx_strand_id
1 'polypeptide(L)'
;MHKHSPKISYKKFICSLLVVLGAFCPQNLFAVLVIDFDTFHFPKVQQRGVRVVRFDTTTQKYQGLDYFVQTIPTLLHFQFLGIDFDSNCNVTVPTTFPLEGTIIRTKGTVEFDDLDKETPDEWVTTSTRDFTDKGKKSKYRVLSHGDIEIKQGSFIMKTLNKFSKKTKGGADFLATFHQSTTKETKLMSHLSADKTDNKNERGHLGELLVKLNMLSFGYRSYFSKYGTDNGFDGVFKDESVDPQSFITESKCEKREDGVKVIMRDNLSESKMCSKLQAIFNKPHTGLSGEAIERLKATGNLVKKDIETSPSKVFKFAHRVKADGSCQCLVKEFNIEAYQLHLLKDLSPQSPVQVKELAVNNLMKQMNASPEERVSLLLELTPGSSMDKLQLIFQALEIDGEKQGAIFEILEPKAKKKLPFDDGEVDELG
;
A
#
# COMPACT_ATOMS: atom_id res chain seq x y z
N MET A 1 60.07 -52.21 7.54
CA MET A 1 58.60 -52.37 7.33
C MET A 1 57.88 -51.30 8.14
N HIS A 2 57.61 -50.14 7.54
CA HIS A 2 56.88 -49.05 8.21
C HIS A 2 55.37 -49.21 7.96
N LYS A 3 54.61 -49.41 9.04
CA LYS A 3 53.14 -49.39 9.04
C LYS A 3 52.67 -47.93 8.98
N HIS A 4 52.03 -47.53 7.88
CA HIS A 4 51.25 -46.29 7.83
C HIS A 4 49.87 -46.52 8.46
N SER A 5 49.62 -45.85 9.58
CA SER A 5 48.29 -45.74 10.18
C SER A 5 47.51 -44.61 9.47
N PRO A 6 46.25 -44.82 9.03
CA PRO A 6 45.47 -43.77 8.41
C PRO A 6 45.05 -42.75 9.47
N LYS A 7 45.51 -41.50 9.32
CA LYS A 7 44.99 -40.35 10.08
C LYS A 7 43.59 -40.02 9.55
N ILE A 8 42.57 -40.51 10.25
CA ILE A 8 41.18 -40.09 10.02
C ILE A 8 41.06 -38.62 10.42
N SER A 9 40.68 -37.77 9.46
CA SER A 9 40.53 -36.32 9.66
C SER A 9 39.23 -36.03 10.42
N TYR A 10 39.35 -35.84 11.73
CA TYR A 10 38.26 -35.46 12.64
C TYR A 10 37.52 -34.17 12.24
N LYS A 11 38.13 -33.31 11.39
CA LYS A 11 37.49 -32.07 10.91
C LYS A 11 36.28 -32.31 9.99
N LYS A 12 36.25 -33.41 9.23
CA LYS A 12 35.09 -33.72 8.37
C LYS A 12 33.89 -34.25 9.17
N PHE A 13 34.15 -34.98 10.26
CA PHE A 13 33.10 -35.54 11.10
C PHE A 13 32.39 -34.46 11.96
N ILE A 14 33.13 -33.46 12.43
CA ILE A 14 32.57 -32.36 13.23
C ILE A 14 31.70 -31.42 12.38
N CYS A 15 32.03 -31.19 11.11
CA CYS A 15 31.17 -30.42 10.19
C CYS A 15 29.86 -31.16 9.85
N SER A 16 29.89 -32.49 9.70
CA SER A 16 28.67 -33.27 9.45
C SER A 16 27.79 -33.39 10.68
N LEU A 17 28.35 -33.43 11.88
CA LEU A 17 27.58 -33.51 13.13
C LEU A 17 26.89 -32.18 13.49
N LEU A 18 27.49 -31.03 13.15
CA LEU A 18 26.86 -29.70 13.30
C LEU A 18 25.73 -29.44 12.30
N VAL A 19 25.77 -30.07 11.13
CA VAL A 19 24.67 -30.00 10.14
C VAL A 19 23.47 -30.87 10.56
N VAL A 20 23.70 -31.95 11.32
CA VAL A 20 22.64 -32.85 11.78
C VAL A 20 22.06 -32.43 13.15
N LEU A 21 22.84 -31.81 14.04
CA LEU A 21 22.36 -31.31 15.33
C LEU A 21 21.76 -29.89 15.28
N GLY A 22 21.87 -29.18 14.15
CA GLY A 22 21.16 -27.93 13.91
C GLY A 22 19.66 -28.10 13.58
N ALA A 23 19.17 -29.34 13.49
CA ALA A 23 17.79 -29.69 13.12
C ALA A 23 16.84 -29.93 14.31
N PHE A 24 17.29 -29.75 15.55
CA PHE A 24 16.46 -29.96 16.75
C PHE A 24 16.54 -28.78 17.75
N CYS A 25 16.45 -27.55 17.24
CA CYS A 25 15.74 -26.52 17.99
C CYS A 25 14.27 -26.62 17.56
N PRO A 26 13.28 -26.49 18.46
CA PRO A 26 11.93 -26.10 18.05
C PRO A 26 12.04 -24.65 17.56
N GLN A 27 12.57 -24.48 16.34
CA GLN A 27 12.58 -23.22 15.65
C GLN A 27 11.14 -23.00 15.24
N ASN A 28 10.47 -22.07 15.93
CA ASN A 28 9.26 -21.39 15.51
C ASN A 28 9.02 -21.60 14.01
N LEU A 29 8.09 -22.49 13.66
CA LEU A 29 7.77 -22.85 12.29
C LEU A 29 7.23 -21.58 11.59
N PHE A 30 8.14 -20.78 11.05
CA PHE A 30 7.82 -19.73 10.11
C PHE A 30 8.26 -20.20 8.73
N ALA A 31 7.60 -21.27 8.27
CA ALA A 31 7.45 -21.54 6.85
C ALA A 31 6.00 -21.17 6.53
N VAL A 32 5.77 -20.18 5.68
CA VAL A 32 4.40 -19.81 5.29
C VAL A 32 4.26 -19.80 3.77
N LEU A 33 3.65 -20.86 3.26
CA LEU A 33 3.09 -20.91 1.92
C LEU A 33 1.68 -20.32 1.97
N VAL A 34 1.39 -19.32 1.15
CA VAL A 34 0.04 -18.76 1.04
C VAL A 34 -0.58 -19.21 -0.28
N ILE A 35 -1.78 -19.79 -0.21
CA ILE A 35 -2.60 -20.17 -1.35
C ILE A 35 -3.82 -19.24 -1.38
N ASP A 36 -3.93 -18.41 -2.41
CA ASP A 36 -5.01 -17.43 -2.56
C ASP A 36 -5.93 -17.80 -3.73
N PHE A 37 -7.23 -17.89 -3.46
CA PHE A 37 -8.29 -18.13 -4.44
C PHE A 37 -9.12 -16.86 -4.60
N ASP A 38 -9.03 -16.23 -5.78
CA ASP A 38 -9.81 -15.03 -6.11
C ASP A 38 -10.22 -15.03 -7.59
N THR A 39 -11.25 -14.26 -7.90
CA THR A 39 -11.72 -14.07 -9.27
C THR A 39 -10.76 -13.19 -10.07
N PHE A 40 -10.57 -13.51 -11.36
CA PHE A 40 -9.92 -12.60 -12.32
C PHE A 40 -10.87 -12.26 -13.47
N HIS A 41 -10.63 -11.10 -14.10
CA HIS A 41 -11.37 -10.68 -15.27
C HIS A 41 -10.51 -9.84 -16.20
N PHE A 42 -10.35 -10.30 -17.44
CA PHE A 42 -9.73 -9.60 -18.55
C PHE A 42 -10.82 -9.12 -19.51
N PRO A 43 -11.38 -7.91 -19.31
CA PRO A 43 -12.54 -7.43 -20.07
C PRO A 43 -12.27 -7.27 -21.57
N LYS A 44 -11.05 -6.91 -21.99
CA LYS A 44 -10.74 -6.64 -23.40
C LYS A 44 -10.64 -7.92 -24.23
N VAL A 45 -10.16 -9.00 -23.62
CA VAL A 45 -10.14 -10.34 -24.24
C VAL A 45 -11.32 -11.21 -23.80
N GLN A 46 -12.28 -10.64 -23.06
CA GLN A 46 -13.50 -11.30 -22.56
C GLN A 46 -13.23 -12.59 -21.78
N GLN A 47 -12.12 -12.65 -21.05
CA GLN A 47 -11.74 -13.82 -20.25
C GLN A 47 -12.04 -13.55 -18.77
N ARG A 48 -12.53 -14.57 -18.05
CA ARG A 48 -12.77 -14.49 -16.61
C ARG A 48 -12.71 -15.87 -15.97
N GLY A 49 -12.63 -15.91 -14.66
CA GLY A 49 -12.71 -17.16 -13.90
C GLY A 49 -12.05 -17.00 -12.53
N VAL A 50 -11.46 -18.10 -12.04
CA VAL A 50 -10.75 -18.13 -10.75
C VAL A 50 -9.25 -18.16 -11.00
N ARG A 51 -8.52 -17.31 -10.29
CA ARG A 51 -7.06 -17.30 -10.21
C ARG A 51 -6.66 -17.89 -8.87
N VAL A 52 -5.76 -18.86 -8.92
CA VAL A 52 -5.13 -19.47 -7.76
C VAL A 52 -3.66 -19.07 -7.74
N VAL A 53 -3.27 -18.38 -6.69
CA VAL A 53 -1.89 -17.93 -6.46
C VAL A 53 -1.28 -18.76 -5.35
N ARG A 54 -0.08 -19.30 -5.59
CA ARG A 54 0.76 -19.89 -4.53
C ARG A 54 2.02 -19.08 -4.38
N PHE A 55 2.21 -18.53 -3.19
CA PHE A 55 3.34 -17.68 -2.87
C PHE A 55 4.01 -18.12 -1.59
N ASP A 56 5.31 -18.31 -1.65
CA ASP A 56 6.13 -18.64 -0.49
C ASP A 56 6.69 -17.34 0.08
N THR A 57 6.19 -16.92 1.26
CA THR A 57 6.64 -15.70 1.93
C THR A 57 7.99 -15.88 2.63
N THR A 58 8.51 -17.10 2.72
CA THR A 58 9.83 -17.37 3.29
C THR A 58 10.90 -17.15 2.25
N THR A 59 10.68 -17.66 1.03
CA THR A 59 11.61 -17.49 -0.09
C THR A 59 11.30 -16.27 -0.97
N GLN A 60 10.18 -15.59 -0.70
CA GLN A 60 9.69 -14.43 -1.44
C GLN A 60 9.52 -14.74 -2.93
N LYS A 61 8.86 -15.86 -3.26
CA LYS A 61 8.75 -16.35 -4.65
C LYS A 61 7.41 -17.02 -4.93
N TYR A 62 6.88 -16.82 -6.14
CA TYR A 62 5.78 -17.63 -6.66
C TYR A 62 6.17 -19.11 -6.78
N GLN A 63 5.31 -19.96 -6.25
CA GLN A 63 5.34 -21.42 -6.44
C GLN A 63 4.31 -21.87 -7.49
N GLY A 64 3.30 -21.04 -7.76
CA GLY A 64 2.28 -21.29 -8.79
C GLY A 64 1.41 -20.07 -9.07
N LEU A 65 0.96 -19.95 -10.32
CA LEU A 65 -0.02 -18.96 -10.76
C LEU A 65 -0.90 -19.65 -11.80
N ASP A 66 -2.11 -19.98 -11.38
CA ASP A 66 -3.03 -20.82 -12.15
C ASP A 66 -4.33 -20.05 -12.41
N TYR A 67 -4.79 -20.03 -13.66
CA TYR A 67 -6.01 -19.36 -14.10
C TYR A 67 -7.00 -20.40 -14.61
N PHE A 68 -8.07 -20.64 -13.86
CA PHE A 68 -9.16 -21.52 -14.22
C PHE A 68 -10.23 -20.72 -14.96
N VAL A 69 -10.24 -20.85 -16.28
CA VAL A 69 -11.05 -20.01 -17.17
C VAL A 69 -12.49 -20.51 -17.20
N GLN A 70 -13.42 -19.63 -16.88
CA GLN A 70 -14.85 -19.91 -16.98
C GLN A 70 -15.33 -19.62 -18.41
N THR A 71 -15.60 -20.67 -19.18
CA THR A 71 -16.08 -20.56 -20.58
C THR A 71 -17.60 -20.46 -20.70
N ILE A 72 -18.33 -20.81 -19.64
CA ILE A 72 -19.79 -20.82 -19.59
C ILE A 72 -20.29 -20.19 -18.28
N PRO A 73 -21.48 -19.56 -18.25
CA PRO A 73 -21.97 -18.84 -17.08
C PRO A 73 -22.43 -19.75 -15.91
N THR A 74 -22.33 -21.07 -16.04
CA THR A 74 -22.68 -22.02 -14.98
C THR A 74 -21.58 -22.12 -13.93
N LEU A 75 -21.94 -22.59 -12.73
CA LEU A 75 -20.99 -22.95 -11.69
C LEU A 75 -20.07 -24.06 -12.22
N LEU A 76 -18.76 -23.84 -12.15
CA LEU A 76 -17.76 -24.83 -12.51
C LEU A 76 -17.01 -25.25 -11.26
N HIS A 77 -16.74 -26.55 -11.15
CA HIS A 77 -15.92 -27.12 -10.10
C HIS A 77 -14.54 -27.48 -10.65
N PHE A 78 -13.53 -27.21 -9.84
CA PHE A 78 -12.14 -27.42 -10.15
C PHE A 78 -11.45 -28.09 -8.96
N GLN A 79 -10.31 -28.71 -9.21
CA GLN A 79 -9.47 -29.27 -8.17
C GLN A 79 -8.04 -28.75 -8.34
N PHE A 80 -7.41 -28.39 -7.23
CA PHE A 80 -6.03 -27.94 -7.20
C PHE A 80 -5.34 -28.38 -5.91
N LEU A 81 -4.27 -29.18 -6.05
CA LEU A 81 -3.55 -29.78 -4.91
C LEU A 81 -4.45 -30.56 -3.94
N GLY A 82 -5.49 -31.21 -4.47
CA GLY A 82 -6.49 -31.92 -3.66
C GLY A 82 -7.52 -31.02 -2.97
N ILE A 83 -7.43 -29.69 -3.10
CA ILE A 83 -8.47 -28.75 -2.67
C ILE A 83 -9.47 -28.61 -3.81
N ASP A 84 -10.74 -28.89 -3.53
CA ASP A 84 -11.83 -28.65 -4.48
C ASP A 84 -12.32 -27.21 -4.33
N PHE A 85 -12.68 -26.57 -5.43
CA PHE A 85 -13.22 -25.22 -5.40
C PHE A 85 -14.14 -24.94 -6.58
N ASP A 86 -15.00 -23.94 -6.43
CA ASP A 86 -15.94 -23.55 -7.48
C ASP A 86 -15.62 -22.17 -8.10
N SER A 87 -16.36 -21.79 -9.15
CA SER A 87 -16.19 -20.49 -9.80
C SER A 87 -16.59 -19.28 -8.94
N ASN A 88 -17.20 -19.50 -7.76
CA ASN A 88 -17.47 -18.47 -6.74
C ASN A 88 -16.34 -18.39 -5.69
N CYS A 89 -15.26 -19.18 -5.87
CA CYS A 89 -14.16 -19.35 -4.94
C CYS A 89 -14.57 -20.00 -3.61
N ASN A 90 -15.69 -20.72 -3.53
CA ASN A 90 -15.92 -21.58 -2.37
C ASN A 90 -14.91 -22.72 -2.43
N VAL A 91 -14.21 -23.00 -1.33
CA VAL A 91 -13.17 -24.03 -1.25
C VAL A 91 -13.58 -25.12 -0.27
N THR A 92 -13.35 -26.37 -0.66
CA THR A 92 -13.50 -27.55 0.18
C THR A 92 -12.11 -28.13 0.40
N VAL A 93 -11.65 -28.06 1.66
CA VAL A 93 -10.29 -28.47 2.04
C VAL A 93 -10.37 -29.86 2.67
N PRO A 94 -9.62 -30.85 2.17
CA PRO A 94 -9.57 -32.16 2.80
C PRO A 94 -9.07 -32.07 4.23
N THR A 95 -9.70 -32.76 5.18
CA THR A 95 -9.24 -32.86 6.58
C THR A 95 -7.82 -33.43 6.71
N THR A 96 -7.32 -34.08 5.66
CA THR A 96 -5.95 -34.62 5.54
C THR A 96 -4.94 -33.64 4.92
N PHE A 97 -5.36 -32.44 4.53
CA PHE A 97 -4.50 -31.44 3.91
C PHE A 97 -3.44 -30.93 4.92
N PRO A 98 -2.15 -30.85 4.54
CA PRO A 98 -1.09 -30.42 5.45
C PRO A 98 -1.13 -28.89 5.64
N LEU A 99 -1.99 -28.43 6.56
CA LEU A 99 -2.18 -27.00 6.82
C LEU A 99 -1.03 -26.38 7.64
N GLU A 100 -0.23 -27.18 8.34
CA GLU A 100 0.95 -26.68 9.05
C GLU A 100 1.89 -25.94 8.08
N GLY A 101 2.16 -24.66 8.38
CA GLY A 101 2.95 -23.79 7.51
C GLY A 101 2.26 -23.35 6.20
N THR A 102 0.94 -23.53 6.09
CA THR A 102 0.13 -23.08 4.95
C THR A 102 -1.01 -22.17 5.40
N ILE A 103 -1.24 -21.09 4.65
CA ILE A 103 -2.42 -20.22 4.80
C ILE A 103 -3.24 -20.35 3.52
N ILE A 104 -4.52 -20.69 3.65
CA ILE A 104 -5.48 -20.65 2.55
C ILE A 104 -6.32 -19.39 2.71
N ARG A 105 -6.30 -18.53 1.69
CA ARG A 105 -7.14 -17.33 1.61
C ARG A 105 -8.12 -17.50 0.46
N THR A 106 -9.40 -17.24 0.71
CA THR A 106 -10.42 -17.27 -0.33
C THR A 106 -11.45 -16.15 -0.17
N LYS A 107 -12.00 -15.70 -1.29
CA LYS A 107 -13.15 -14.79 -1.33
C LYS A 107 -14.50 -15.48 -1.08
N GLY A 108 -14.57 -16.80 -1.27
CA GLY A 108 -15.77 -17.60 -1.03
C GLY A 108 -15.86 -18.13 0.41
N THR A 109 -16.54 -19.26 0.58
CA THR A 109 -16.58 -20.02 1.83
C THR A 109 -15.40 -20.99 1.93
N VAL A 110 -15.13 -21.45 3.15
CA VAL A 110 -14.23 -22.56 3.44
C VAL A 110 -15.08 -23.65 4.06
N GLU A 111 -15.07 -24.83 3.45
CA GLU A 111 -15.76 -26.04 3.87
C GLU A 111 -14.74 -27.18 3.96
N PHE A 112 -15.12 -28.29 4.58
CA PHE A 112 -14.28 -29.46 4.78
C PHE A 112 -14.93 -30.68 4.15
N ASP A 113 -14.13 -31.62 3.64
CA ASP A 113 -14.58 -32.79 2.88
C ASP A 113 -15.43 -33.78 3.69
N ASP A 114 -15.30 -33.76 5.01
CA ASP A 114 -16.01 -34.64 5.93
C ASP A 114 -16.74 -33.81 7.00
N LEU A 115 -18.03 -33.54 6.79
CA LEU A 115 -18.88 -32.76 7.71
C LEU A 115 -19.13 -33.47 9.04
N ASP A 116 -18.90 -34.79 9.11
CA ASP A 116 -19.08 -35.61 10.31
C ASP A 116 -17.82 -35.68 11.18
N LYS A 117 -16.67 -35.26 10.64
CA LYS A 117 -15.44 -35.07 11.42
C LYS A 117 -15.37 -33.63 11.89
N GLU A 118 -15.14 -33.46 13.19
CA GLU A 118 -14.79 -32.14 13.72
C GLU A 118 -13.58 -31.60 12.94
N THR A 119 -13.69 -30.34 12.51
CA THR A 119 -12.53 -29.60 12.02
C THR A 119 -11.38 -29.80 12.99
N PRO A 120 -10.16 -30.12 12.52
CA PRO A 120 -9.04 -30.29 13.43
C PRO A 120 -8.94 -29.08 14.36
N ASP A 121 -8.85 -29.30 15.68
CA ASP A 121 -8.92 -28.22 16.69
C ASP A 121 -7.91 -27.09 16.46
N GLU A 122 -6.80 -27.43 15.80
CA GLU A 122 -5.71 -26.51 15.49
C GLU A 122 -6.01 -25.63 14.27
N TRP A 123 -7.10 -25.86 13.54
CA TRP A 123 -7.44 -25.10 12.34
C TRP A 123 -8.32 -23.91 12.69
N VAL A 124 -7.85 -22.70 12.34
CA VAL A 124 -8.55 -21.46 12.63
C VAL A 124 -9.03 -20.84 11.33
N THR A 125 -10.33 -20.55 11.25
CA THR A 125 -10.91 -19.76 10.15
C THR A 125 -11.22 -18.34 10.61
N THR A 126 -10.46 -17.37 10.12
CA THR A 126 -10.69 -15.95 10.40
C THR A 126 -11.30 -15.23 9.21
N SER A 127 -11.82 -14.03 9.46
CA SER A 127 -12.32 -13.14 8.40
C SER A 127 -11.47 -11.90 8.31
N THR A 128 -10.91 -11.67 7.13
CA THR A 128 -10.20 -10.43 6.83
C THR A 128 -11.06 -9.56 5.92
N ARG A 129 -10.92 -8.24 6.08
CA ARG A 129 -11.51 -7.27 5.15
C ARG A 129 -10.41 -6.83 4.20
N ASP A 130 -10.77 -6.70 2.95
CA ASP A 130 -9.96 -6.06 1.93
C ASP A 130 -10.83 -5.06 1.17
N PHE A 131 -10.23 -4.26 0.32
CA PHE A 131 -10.92 -3.23 -0.44
C PHE A 131 -10.52 -3.29 -1.90
N THR A 132 -11.50 -3.15 -2.78
CA THR A 132 -11.23 -2.92 -4.20
C THR A 132 -10.72 -1.49 -4.40
N ASP A 133 -10.14 -1.21 -5.56
CA ASP A 133 -9.66 0.14 -5.95
C ASP A 133 -10.78 1.20 -5.96
N LYS A 134 -12.05 0.78 -5.94
CA LYS A 134 -13.23 1.64 -5.82
C LYS A 134 -13.73 1.79 -4.38
N GLY A 135 -12.99 1.29 -3.40
CA GLY A 135 -13.34 1.31 -1.99
C GLY A 135 -14.49 0.40 -1.58
N LYS A 136 -14.88 -0.56 -2.44
CA LYS A 136 -15.88 -1.58 -2.06
C LYS A 136 -15.22 -2.59 -1.13
N LYS A 137 -15.84 -2.81 0.03
CA LYS A 137 -15.45 -3.87 0.96
C LYS A 137 -15.54 -5.22 0.26
N SER A 138 -14.46 -5.98 0.35
CA SER A 138 -14.40 -7.40 0.02
C SER A 138 -14.08 -8.16 1.29
N LYS A 139 -14.77 -9.28 1.52
CA LYS A 139 -14.51 -10.15 2.67
C LYS A 139 -13.74 -11.37 2.17
N TYR A 140 -12.70 -11.74 2.89
CA TYR A 140 -11.94 -12.97 2.64
C TYR A 140 -11.98 -13.84 3.88
N ARG A 141 -12.07 -15.15 3.67
CA ARG A 141 -11.82 -16.16 4.69
C ARG A 141 -10.37 -16.56 4.63
N VAL A 142 -9.77 -16.73 5.79
CA VAL A 142 -8.38 -17.16 5.95
C VAL A 142 -8.40 -18.38 6.85
N LEU A 143 -7.99 -19.52 6.32
CA LEU A 143 -7.79 -20.76 7.03
C LEU A 143 -6.29 -20.92 7.30
N SER A 144 -5.92 -21.15 8.54
CA SER A 144 -4.53 -21.38 8.99
C SER A 144 -4.47 -22.43 10.08
N HIS A 145 -3.28 -23.02 10.27
CA HIS A 145 -2.95 -23.79 11.45
C HIS A 145 -2.57 -22.82 12.58
N GLY A 146 -3.41 -22.76 13.61
CA GLY A 146 -3.37 -21.78 14.69
C GLY A 146 -3.69 -20.36 14.24
N ASP A 147 -3.64 -19.45 15.21
CA ASP A 147 -3.67 -18.01 14.95
C ASP A 147 -2.35 -17.55 14.28
N ILE A 148 -2.47 -16.66 13.30
CA ILE A 148 -1.30 -16.06 12.66
C ILE A 148 -0.64 -15.09 13.65
N GLU A 149 0.57 -15.43 14.08
CA GLU A 149 1.34 -14.62 15.03
C GLU A 149 1.72 -13.26 14.45
N ILE A 150 1.43 -12.19 15.21
CA ILE A 150 1.83 -10.82 14.85
C ILE A 150 3.35 -10.69 14.98
N LYS A 151 4.03 -10.45 13.86
CA LYS A 151 5.48 -10.26 13.83
C LYS A 151 5.83 -8.77 13.92
N GLN A 152 6.76 -8.44 14.81
CA GLN A 152 7.24 -7.07 14.97
C GLN A 152 7.94 -6.54 13.70
N GLY A 153 7.81 -5.24 13.45
CA GLY A 153 8.33 -4.59 12.25
C GLY A 153 9.85 -4.69 12.12
N SER A 154 10.59 -4.74 13.22
CA SER A 154 12.04 -5.00 13.21
C SER A 154 12.38 -6.41 12.70
N PHE A 155 11.57 -7.41 13.06
CA PHE A 155 11.68 -8.77 12.53
C PHE A 155 11.36 -8.80 11.04
N ILE A 156 10.24 -8.19 10.63
CA ILE A 156 9.84 -8.12 9.21
C ILE A 156 10.92 -7.43 8.39
N MET A 157 11.45 -6.30 8.86
CA MET A 157 12.52 -5.57 8.22
C MET A 157 13.77 -6.43 8.05
N LYS A 158 14.21 -7.11 9.09
CA LYS A 158 15.37 -8.03 9.04
C LYS A 158 15.15 -9.20 8.07
N THR A 159 13.94 -9.75 8.05
CA THR A 159 13.59 -10.91 7.22
C THR A 159 13.50 -10.51 5.74
N LEU A 160 12.73 -9.48 5.41
CA LEU A 160 12.50 -9.04 4.04
C LEU A 160 13.71 -8.35 3.42
N ASN A 161 14.52 -7.61 4.18
CA ASN A 161 15.68 -6.91 3.62
C ASN A 161 16.79 -7.84 3.11
N LYS A 162 16.76 -9.13 3.46
CA LYS A 162 17.62 -10.16 2.83
C LYS A 162 17.39 -10.25 1.32
N PHE A 163 16.18 -9.91 0.86
CA PHE A 163 15.76 -9.93 -0.55
C PHE A 163 15.90 -8.57 -1.25
N SER A 164 16.60 -7.61 -0.66
CA SER A 164 16.75 -6.25 -1.22
C SER A 164 17.73 -6.14 -2.39
N LYS A 165 18.59 -7.15 -2.58
CA LYS A 165 19.65 -7.14 -3.61
C LYS A 165 19.10 -7.51 -4.99
N LYS A 166 19.74 -6.99 -6.05
CA LYS A 166 19.52 -7.48 -7.43
C LYS A 166 20.03 -8.92 -7.51
N THR A 167 19.12 -9.89 -7.62
CA THR A 167 19.47 -11.29 -7.95
C THR A 167 19.64 -11.40 -9.47
N LYS A 168 20.65 -12.17 -9.92
CA LYS A 168 20.81 -12.52 -11.34
C LYS A 168 19.52 -13.18 -11.83
N GLY A 169 19.07 -12.83 -13.03
CA GLY A 169 17.78 -13.28 -13.57
C GLY A 169 17.68 -14.81 -13.60
N GLY A 170 16.55 -15.33 -13.12
CA GLY A 170 16.13 -16.70 -13.39
C GLY A 170 15.38 -16.80 -14.72
N ALA A 171 14.99 -18.02 -15.09
CA ALA A 171 14.02 -18.22 -16.16
C ALA A 171 12.72 -17.49 -15.83
N ASP A 172 12.07 -16.92 -16.84
CA ASP A 172 10.79 -16.24 -16.67
C ASP A 172 9.74 -17.22 -16.11
N PHE A 173 8.94 -16.73 -15.17
CA PHE A 173 7.90 -17.51 -14.52
C PHE A 173 6.74 -17.75 -15.48
N LEU A 174 6.20 -18.97 -15.46
CA LEU A 174 5.08 -19.38 -16.29
C LEU A 174 3.81 -19.49 -15.45
N ALA A 175 2.75 -18.83 -15.91
CA ALA A 175 1.39 -19.01 -15.43
C ALA A 175 0.69 -20.08 -16.26
N THR A 176 -0.14 -20.90 -15.63
CA THR A 176 -0.93 -21.93 -16.30
C THR A 176 -2.38 -21.49 -16.44
N PHE A 177 -2.93 -21.54 -17.64
CA PHE A 177 -4.33 -21.30 -17.94
C PHE A 177 -5.02 -22.63 -18.20
N HIS A 178 -5.93 -23.01 -17.31
CA HIS A 178 -6.79 -24.18 -17.43
C HIS A 178 -8.07 -23.77 -18.14
N GLN A 179 -8.22 -24.23 -19.39
CA GLN A 179 -9.45 -24.15 -20.16
C GLN A 179 -10.10 -25.53 -20.14
N SER A 180 -11.44 -25.63 -20.31
CA SER A 180 -12.23 -26.83 -20.00
C SER A 180 -11.59 -28.19 -20.31
N THR A 181 -10.90 -28.32 -21.45
CA THR A 181 -10.17 -29.55 -21.84
C THR A 181 -8.69 -29.34 -22.14
N THR A 182 -8.17 -28.11 -22.04
CA THR A 182 -6.80 -27.78 -22.46
C THR A 182 -6.06 -26.96 -21.40
N LYS A 183 -4.73 -27.06 -21.43
CA LYS A 183 -3.85 -26.24 -20.60
C LYS A 183 -2.91 -25.44 -21.49
N GLU A 184 -2.80 -24.16 -21.22
CA GLU A 184 -1.89 -23.24 -21.90
C GLU A 184 -0.96 -22.60 -20.87
N THR A 185 0.34 -22.57 -21.12
CA THR A 185 1.28 -21.83 -20.26
C THR A 185 1.65 -20.50 -20.89
N LYS A 186 1.54 -19.41 -20.13
CA LYS A 186 1.93 -18.06 -20.56
C LYS A 186 3.01 -17.50 -19.65
N LEU A 187 3.91 -16.69 -20.19
CA LEU A 187 4.86 -15.93 -19.38
C LEU A 187 4.11 -14.95 -18.49
N MET A 188 4.55 -14.78 -17.24
CA MET A 188 3.96 -13.79 -16.31
C MET A 188 4.00 -12.35 -16.88
N SER A 189 4.91 -12.05 -17.81
CA SER A 189 4.92 -10.74 -18.49
C SER A 189 3.85 -10.58 -19.57
N HIS A 190 3.14 -11.65 -19.95
CA HIS A 190 2.18 -11.75 -21.05
C HIS A 190 0.96 -12.59 -20.67
N LEU A 191 0.31 -12.26 -19.53
CA LEU A 191 -0.87 -12.97 -19.01
C LEU A 191 -2.12 -12.76 -19.88
N SER A 192 -2.20 -11.64 -20.58
CA SER A 192 -3.26 -11.33 -21.55
C SER A 192 -2.66 -10.86 -22.87
N ALA A 193 -3.36 -11.13 -23.98
CA ALA A 193 -3.03 -10.60 -25.30
C ALA A 193 -3.27 -9.09 -25.38
N ASP A 194 -4.21 -8.55 -24.60
CA ASP A 194 -4.42 -7.12 -24.46
C ASP A 194 -3.42 -6.50 -23.47
N LYS A 195 -2.79 -5.40 -23.87
CA LYS A 195 -1.75 -4.73 -23.08
C LYS A 195 -2.30 -4.12 -21.79
N THR A 196 -3.55 -3.64 -21.80
CA THR A 196 -4.18 -2.99 -20.65
C THR A 196 -4.56 -4.04 -19.62
N ASP A 197 -5.22 -5.12 -20.04
CA ASP A 197 -5.58 -6.24 -19.17
C ASP A 197 -4.31 -6.86 -18.55
N ASN A 198 -3.27 -7.07 -19.35
CA ASN A 198 -1.99 -7.58 -18.86
C ASN A 198 -1.31 -6.63 -17.85
N LYS A 199 -1.34 -5.30 -18.10
CA LYS A 199 -0.80 -4.32 -17.16
C LYS A 199 -1.57 -4.35 -15.83
N ASN A 200 -2.90 -4.34 -15.90
CA ASN A 200 -3.77 -4.31 -14.72
C ASN A 200 -3.60 -5.57 -13.88
N GLU A 201 -3.60 -6.74 -14.49
CA GLU A 201 -3.41 -8.00 -13.79
C GLU A 201 -2.04 -8.07 -13.11
N ARG A 202 -0.98 -7.64 -13.80
CA ARG A 202 0.35 -7.58 -13.20
C ARG A 202 0.43 -6.60 -12.04
N GLY A 203 -0.20 -5.42 -12.17
CA GLY A 203 -0.33 -4.46 -11.07
C GLY A 203 -1.01 -5.10 -9.86
N HIS A 204 -2.15 -5.76 -10.10
CA HIS A 204 -2.90 -6.47 -9.08
C HIS A 204 -2.08 -7.58 -8.41
N LEU A 205 -1.36 -8.39 -9.17
CA LEU A 205 -0.45 -9.42 -8.64
C LEU A 205 0.66 -8.83 -7.77
N GLY A 206 1.18 -7.66 -8.13
CA GLY A 206 2.17 -6.92 -7.33
C GLY A 206 1.63 -6.52 -5.96
N GLU A 207 0.43 -5.96 -5.93
CA GLU A 207 -0.26 -5.55 -4.70
C GLU A 207 -0.70 -6.76 -3.87
N LEU A 208 -1.20 -7.81 -4.52
CA LEU A 208 -1.62 -9.05 -3.87
C LEU A 208 -0.47 -9.66 -3.08
N LEU A 209 0.73 -9.77 -3.66
CA LEU A 209 1.87 -10.35 -2.93
C LEU A 209 2.29 -9.54 -1.70
N VAL A 210 2.14 -8.22 -1.73
CA VAL A 210 2.33 -7.41 -0.52
C VAL A 210 1.28 -7.76 0.52
N LYS A 211 0.01 -7.89 0.11
CA LYS A 211 -1.07 -8.31 1.02
C LYS A 211 -0.82 -9.69 1.63
N LEU A 212 -0.42 -10.68 0.83
CA LEU A 212 -0.14 -12.03 1.31
C LEU A 212 1.04 -12.05 2.30
N ASN A 213 2.09 -11.28 2.01
CA ASN A 213 3.20 -11.07 2.94
C ASN A 213 2.72 -10.47 4.27
N MET A 214 2.01 -9.36 4.23
CA MET A 214 1.54 -8.67 5.45
C MET A 214 0.54 -9.53 6.24
N LEU A 215 -0.32 -10.28 5.56
CA LEU A 215 -1.20 -11.28 6.18
C LEU A 215 -0.38 -12.33 6.93
N SER A 216 0.66 -12.91 6.32
CA SER A 216 1.52 -13.91 6.97
C SER A 216 2.26 -13.39 8.21
N PHE A 217 2.35 -12.07 8.37
CA PHE A 217 2.94 -11.40 9.53
C PHE A 217 1.88 -10.91 10.54
N GLY A 218 0.59 -11.21 10.34
CA GLY A 218 -0.49 -10.85 11.25
C GLY A 218 -1.08 -9.45 11.05
N TYR A 219 -0.81 -8.78 9.93
CA TYR A 219 -1.30 -7.42 9.66
C TYR A 219 -2.57 -7.41 8.81
N ARG A 220 -3.41 -6.39 9.01
CA ARG A 220 -4.67 -6.20 8.26
C ARG A 220 -4.59 -4.99 7.33
N SER A 221 -5.22 -5.08 6.16
CA SER A 221 -5.21 -4.01 5.17
C SER A 221 -6.29 -2.95 5.42
N TYR A 222 -5.97 -1.72 5.04
CA TYR A 222 -6.85 -0.56 5.08
C TYR A 222 -6.97 0.06 3.67
N PHE A 223 -8.12 0.65 3.36
CA PHE A 223 -8.36 1.24 2.04
C PHE A 223 -7.51 2.50 1.83
N SER A 224 -6.54 2.45 0.92
CA SER A 224 -5.54 3.51 0.76
C SER A 224 -5.34 4.03 -0.67
N LYS A 225 -6.07 3.48 -1.64
CA LYS A 225 -5.90 3.77 -3.07
C LYS A 225 -7.14 4.47 -3.64
N TYR A 226 -6.97 5.33 -4.63
CA TYR A 226 -8.07 5.93 -5.37
C TYR A 226 -7.73 6.09 -6.86
N GLY A 227 -8.68 5.73 -7.73
CA GLY A 227 -8.40 5.62 -9.15
C GLY A 227 -7.34 4.55 -9.44
N THR A 228 -6.69 4.63 -10.60
CA THR A 228 -5.84 3.54 -11.10
C THR A 228 -4.46 3.51 -10.44
N ASP A 229 -3.89 4.68 -10.10
CA ASP A 229 -2.48 4.83 -9.68
C ASP A 229 -2.26 5.89 -8.56
N ASN A 230 -3.31 6.33 -7.84
CA ASN A 230 -3.16 7.33 -6.77
C ASN A 230 -3.40 6.76 -5.37
N GLY A 231 -2.84 7.43 -4.36
CA GLY A 231 -2.83 6.95 -2.97
C GLY A 231 -1.63 6.04 -2.71
N PHE A 232 -1.77 5.11 -1.76
CA PHE A 232 -0.79 4.07 -1.47
C PHE A 232 -1.31 2.71 -1.96
N ASP A 233 -0.43 1.89 -2.53
CA ASP A 233 -0.77 0.51 -2.93
C ASP A 233 -1.28 -0.32 -1.73
N GLY A 234 -0.84 0.02 -0.51
CA GLY A 234 -1.39 -0.58 0.70
C GLY A 234 -1.00 0.18 1.97
N VAL A 235 -1.92 0.18 2.93
CA VAL A 235 -1.70 0.54 4.33
C VAL A 235 -2.10 -0.66 5.17
N PHE A 236 -1.20 -1.11 6.03
CA PHE A 236 -1.43 -2.26 6.89
C PHE A 236 -1.14 -1.92 8.34
N LYS A 237 -1.94 -2.45 9.26
CA LYS A 237 -1.76 -2.26 10.71
C LYS A 237 -2.07 -3.55 11.45
N ASP A 238 -1.30 -3.85 12.48
CA ASP A 238 -1.60 -4.97 13.37
C ASP A 238 -2.58 -4.56 14.49
N GLU A 239 -3.21 -5.55 15.13
CA GLU A 239 -4.19 -5.34 16.20
C GLU A 239 -3.62 -5.64 17.59
N SER A 240 -2.29 -5.58 17.75
CA SER A 240 -1.68 -5.74 19.07
C SER A 240 -1.94 -4.52 19.96
N VAL A 241 -1.62 -4.67 21.25
CA VAL A 241 -1.68 -3.57 22.23
C VAL A 241 -0.76 -2.41 21.82
N ASP A 242 0.32 -2.71 21.09
CA ASP A 242 1.28 -1.73 20.64
C ASP A 242 1.45 -1.73 19.11
N PRO A 243 0.45 -1.20 18.37
CA PRO A 243 0.33 -1.46 16.95
C PRO A 243 1.36 -0.70 16.11
N GLN A 244 1.79 -1.36 15.04
CA GLN A 244 2.70 -0.85 14.03
C GLN A 244 2.01 -0.78 12.68
N SER A 245 2.47 0.14 11.85
CA SER A 245 1.86 0.43 10.56
C SER A 245 2.86 0.32 9.42
N PHE A 246 2.44 -0.29 8.32
CA PHE A 246 3.22 -0.42 7.09
C PHE A 246 2.53 0.30 5.95
N ILE A 247 3.28 1.17 5.28
CA ILE A 247 2.84 1.89 4.08
C ILE A 247 3.65 1.37 2.90
N THR A 248 2.95 0.89 1.88
CA THR A 248 3.56 0.02 0.88
C THR A 248 3.40 0.55 -0.53
N GLU A 249 4.39 0.26 -1.36
CA GLU A 249 4.36 0.47 -2.81
C GLU A 249 4.94 -0.76 -3.49
N SER A 250 4.28 -1.17 -4.56
CA SER A 250 4.56 -2.39 -5.29
C SER A 250 4.74 -2.11 -6.78
N LYS A 251 5.61 -2.87 -7.44
CA LYS A 251 5.71 -2.88 -8.90
C LYS A 251 5.88 -4.31 -9.41
N CYS A 252 5.16 -4.64 -10.48
CA CYS A 252 5.32 -5.90 -11.21
C CYS A 252 5.69 -5.57 -12.66
N GLU A 253 6.86 -4.96 -12.87
CA GLU A 253 7.29 -4.46 -14.18
C GLU A 253 8.66 -4.98 -14.61
N LYS A 254 8.87 -5.06 -15.94
CA LYS A 254 10.17 -5.43 -16.53
C LYS A 254 11.25 -4.36 -16.33
N ARG A 255 10.87 -3.11 -15.99
CA ARG A 255 11.81 -2.01 -15.76
C ARG A 255 12.84 -2.37 -14.69
N GLU A 256 14.05 -1.88 -14.85
CA GLU A 256 15.19 -2.13 -13.95
C GLU A 256 15.08 -1.49 -12.56
N ASP A 257 14.01 -0.73 -12.31
CA ASP A 257 13.77 -0.02 -11.06
C ASP A 257 13.75 -1.00 -9.90
N GLY A 258 14.85 -1.04 -9.14
CA GLY A 258 14.94 -1.88 -7.95
C GLY A 258 14.07 -1.30 -6.83
N VAL A 259 13.85 -2.08 -5.77
CA VAL A 259 13.13 -1.61 -4.57
C VAL A 259 13.68 -0.32 -3.95
N LYS A 260 14.96 0.00 -4.16
CA LYS A 260 15.54 1.29 -3.77
C LYS A 260 14.96 2.48 -4.55
N VAL A 261 14.68 2.29 -5.85
CA VAL A 261 14.07 3.30 -6.72
C VAL A 261 12.62 3.52 -6.30
N ILE A 262 11.85 2.43 -6.11
CA ILE A 262 10.48 2.50 -5.58
C ILE A 262 10.45 3.22 -4.22
N MET A 263 11.37 2.88 -3.32
CA MET A 263 11.49 3.53 -2.02
C MET A 263 11.77 5.04 -2.14
N ARG A 264 12.59 5.47 -3.09
CA ARG A 264 12.93 6.88 -3.30
C ARG A 264 11.81 7.66 -3.99
N ASP A 265 11.26 7.11 -5.06
CA ASP A 265 10.38 7.82 -6.00
C ASP A 265 8.90 7.75 -5.60
N ASN A 266 8.53 6.75 -4.79
CA ASN A 266 7.14 6.50 -4.38
C ASN A 266 6.93 6.54 -2.86
N LEU A 267 7.91 6.10 -2.06
CA LEU A 267 7.84 6.03 -0.58
C LEU A 267 8.87 6.93 0.13
N SER A 268 9.41 7.96 -0.53
CA SER A 268 10.12 8.98 0.24
C SER A 268 9.14 9.76 1.09
N GLU A 269 9.61 10.32 2.18
CA GLU A 269 8.83 11.11 3.12
C GLU A 269 8.08 12.25 2.42
N SER A 270 8.74 12.89 1.44
CA SER A 270 8.12 13.89 0.58
C SER A 270 6.95 13.32 -0.21
N LYS A 271 7.13 12.18 -0.87
CA LYS A 271 6.08 11.53 -1.66
C LYS A 271 4.91 11.07 -0.80
N MET A 272 5.20 10.54 0.39
CA MET A 272 4.17 10.17 1.35
C MET A 272 3.37 11.39 1.83
N CYS A 273 4.05 12.50 2.13
CA CYS A 273 3.41 13.77 2.47
C CYS A 273 2.47 14.24 1.35
N SER A 274 2.97 14.32 0.11
CA SER A 274 2.16 14.75 -1.03
C SER A 274 0.95 13.83 -1.27
N LYS A 275 1.10 12.51 -1.09
CA LYS A 275 0.00 11.53 -1.21
C LYS A 275 -1.04 11.72 -0.11
N LEU A 276 -0.63 11.93 1.14
CA LEU A 276 -1.53 12.22 2.25
C LEU A 276 -2.28 13.54 2.04
N GLN A 277 -1.59 14.61 1.65
CA GLN A 277 -2.23 15.89 1.32
C GLN A 277 -3.25 15.71 0.18
N ALA A 278 -2.93 14.92 -0.86
CA ALA A 278 -3.84 14.67 -1.96
C ALA A 278 -5.12 13.92 -1.53
N ILE A 279 -5.02 13.00 -0.55
CA ILE A 279 -6.20 12.33 0.04
C ILE A 279 -7.18 13.32 0.67
N PHE A 280 -6.70 14.40 1.30
CA PHE A 280 -7.57 15.36 1.97
C PHE A 280 -8.01 16.53 1.07
N ASN A 281 -7.14 16.98 0.18
CA ASN A 281 -7.30 18.28 -0.48
C ASN A 281 -7.79 18.17 -1.93
N LYS A 282 -7.80 16.98 -2.52
CA LYS A 282 -8.27 16.79 -3.90
C LYS A 282 -9.66 16.15 -3.95
N PRO A 283 -10.49 16.53 -4.93
CA PRO A 283 -11.72 15.80 -5.21
C PRO A 283 -11.41 14.40 -5.74
N HIS A 284 -12.09 13.39 -5.21
CA HIS A 284 -11.90 11.97 -5.58
C HIS A 284 -12.99 11.53 -6.54
N THR A 285 -12.93 12.04 -7.77
CA THR A 285 -13.89 11.67 -8.82
C THR A 285 -13.81 10.17 -9.12
N GLY A 286 -14.96 9.50 -9.14
CA GLY A 286 -15.05 8.05 -9.37
C GLY A 286 -15.09 7.16 -8.12
N LEU A 287 -14.94 7.74 -6.92
CA LEU A 287 -15.26 7.05 -5.66
C LEU A 287 -16.67 7.40 -5.19
N SER A 288 -17.33 6.46 -4.51
CA SER A 288 -18.57 6.75 -3.78
C SER A 288 -18.27 7.56 -2.52
N GLY A 289 -19.27 8.28 -1.97
CA GLY A 289 -19.10 9.02 -0.71
C GLY A 289 -18.56 8.13 0.43
N GLU A 290 -19.07 6.90 0.53
CA GLU A 290 -18.58 5.93 1.53
C GLU A 290 -17.11 5.52 1.32
N ALA A 291 -16.67 5.37 0.07
CA ALA A 291 -15.28 5.07 -0.25
C ALA A 291 -14.37 6.26 0.10
N ILE A 292 -14.83 7.49 -0.14
CA ILE A 292 -14.11 8.72 0.22
C ILE A 292 -13.93 8.81 1.74
N GLU A 293 -15.00 8.56 2.51
CA GLU A 293 -14.93 8.55 3.98
C GLU A 293 -13.92 7.51 4.50
N ARG A 294 -13.92 6.30 3.93
CA ARG A 294 -12.92 5.28 4.26
C ARG A 294 -11.49 5.71 3.91
N LEU A 295 -11.29 6.30 2.74
CA LEU A 295 -9.98 6.76 2.29
C LEU A 295 -9.44 7.84 3.25
N LYS A 296 -10.29 8.81 3.63
CA LYS A 296 -9.95 9.84 4.61
C LYS A 296 -9.69 9.26 6.00
N ALA A 297 -10.47 8.25 6.42
CA ALA A 297 -10.23 7.54 7.68
C ALA A 297 -8.86 6.84 7.69
N THR A 298 -8.46 6.19 6.60
CA THR A 298 -7.11 5.62 6.46
C THR A 298 -6.04 6.71 6.44
N GLY A 299 -6.28 7.83 5.76
CA GLY A 299 -5.39 8.99 5.78
C GLY A 299 -5.18 9.54 7.20
N ASN A 300 -6.25 9.65 7.99
CA ASN A 300 -6.21 10.08 9.38
C ASN A 300 -5.47 9.08 10.27
N LEU A 301 -5.69 7.78 10.05
CA LEU A 301 -4.96 6.72 10.73
C LEU A 301 -3.45 6.87 10.50
N VAL A 302 -3.02 6.98 9.25
CA VAL A 302 -1.60 7.15 8.89
C VAL A 302 -1.02 8.43 9.50
N LYS A 303 -1.75 9.55 9.40
CA LYS A 303 -1.33 10.83 9.98
C LYS A 303 -1.14 10.72 11.50
N LYS A 304 -2.11 10.13 12.20
CA LYS A 304 -2.04 9.90 13.65
C LYS A 304 -0.86 9.01 14.02
N ASP A 305 -0.62 7.93 13.28
CA ASP A 305 0.48 7.02 13.57
C ASP A 305 1.85 7.72 13.40
N ILE A 306 2.00 8.55 12.37
CA ILE A 306 3.20 9.38 12.15
C ILE A 306 3.41 10.39 13.30
N GLU A 307 2.34 11.04 13.76
CA GLU A 307 2.41 12.08 14.80
C GLU A 307 2.66 11.50 16.19
N THR A 308 2.02 10.38 16.52
CA THR A 308 2.00 9.83 17.88
C THR A 308 3.05 8.75 18.11
N SER A 309 3.47 8.03 17.07
CA SER A 309 4.42 6.92 17.18
C SER A 309 5.19 6.71 15.88
N PRO A 310 5.98 7.71 15.42
CA PRO A 310 6.67 7.63 14.13
C PRO A 310 7.64 6.44 14.01
N SER A 311 8.25 6.01 15.12
CA SER A 311 9.12 4.83 15.16
C SER A 311 8.40 3.50 14.91
N LYS A 312 7.06 3.49 14.91
CA LYS A 312 6.21 2.32 14.62
C LYS A 312 5.65 2.34 13.21
N VAL A 313 6.05 3.33 12.41
CA VAL A 313 5.66 3.44 11.00
C VAL A 313 6.80 2.94 10.13
N PHE A 314 6.49 1.99 9.26
CA PHE A 314 7.42 1.39 8.33
C PHE A 314 6.98 1.62 6.90
N LYS A 315 7.96 1.69 6.00
CA LYS A 315 7.80 1.85 4.57
C LYS A 315 8.24 0.57 3.91
N PHE A 316 7.42 0.00 3.04
CA PHE A 316 7.73 -1.28 2.37
C PHE A 316 7.62 -1.14 0.85
N ALA A 317 8.78 -1.12 0.20
CA ALA A 317 8.88 -1.22 -1.25
C ALA A 317 8.99 -2.69 -1.67
N HIS A 318 8.11 -3.11 -2.56
CA HIS A 318 8.03 -4.47 -3.06
C HIS A 318 8.13 -4.50 -4.58
N ARG A 319 8.89 -5.45 -5.13
CA ARG A 319 8.95 -5.65 -6.58
C ARG A 319 8.87 -7.11 -6.93
N VAL A 320 7.95 -7.44 -7.82
CA VAL A 320 7.83 -8.76 -8.43
C VAL A 320 8.64 -8.77 -9.73
N LYS A 321 9.59 -9.70 -9.85
CA LYS A 321 10.41 -9.89 -11.05
C LYS A 321 9.75 -10.87 -12.02
N ALA A 322 10.20 -10.85 -13.27
CA ALA A 322 9.70 -11.74 -14.32
C ALA A 322 9.87 -13.24 -14.00
N ASP A 323 10.90 -13.61 -13.23
CA ASP A 323 11.18 -14.97 -12.73
C ASP A 323 10.30 -15.39 -11.53
N GLY A 324 9.33 -14.56 -11.16
CA GLY A 324 8.39 -14.81 -10.08
C GLY A 324 8.98 -14.62 -8.67
N SER A 325 10.27 -14.26 -8.55
CA SER A 325 10.87 -13.86 -7.28
C SER A 325 10.59 -12.40 -6.96
N CYS A 326 10.66 -12.06 -5.68
CA CYS A 326 10.45 -10.70 -5.21
C CYS A 326 11.74 -10.07 -4.71
N GLN A 327 11.83 -8.76 -4.90
CA GLN A 327 12.75 -7.91 -4.16
C GLN A 327 11.95 -7.14 -3.13
N CYS A 328 12.53 -7.01 -1.94
CA CYS A 328 11.86 -6.37 -0.82
C CYS A 328 12.80 -5.35 -0.17
N LEU A 329 12.29 -4.19 0.19
CA LEU A 329 13.00 -3.22 1.02
C LEU A 329 12.03 -2.58 2.00
N VAL A 330 12.27 -2.84 3.28
CA VAL A 330 11.59 -2.24 4.41
C VAL A 330 12.53 -1.24 5.08
N LYS A 331 11.99 -0.07 5.41
CA LYS A 331 12.69 0.96 6.19
C LYS A 331 11.75 1.55 7.22
N GLU A 332 12.30 1.99 8.34
CA GLU A 332 11.60 2.88 9.25
C GLU A 332 11.25 4.19 8.55
N PHE A 333 10.15 4.80 8.98
CA PHE A 333 9.75 6.13 8.58
C PHE A 333 10.68 7.17 9.22
N ASN A 334 11.17 8.13 8.43
CA ASN A 334 12.00 9.21 8.95
C ASN A 334 11.16 10.45 9.23
N ILE A 335 10.84 10.69 10.51
CA ILE A 335 10.04 11.85 10.92
C ILE A 335 10.73 13.18 10.62
N GLU A 336 12.05 13.28 10.78
CA GLU A 336 12.81 14.51 10.54
C GLU A 336 12.74 14.91 9.06
N ALA A 337 12.94 13.96 8.15
CA ALA A 337 12.85 14.21 6.71
C ALA A 337 11.41 14.54 6.26
N TYR A 338 10.40 13.98 6.93
CA TYR A 338 9.00 14.33 6.71
C TYR A 338 8.67 15.74 7.17
N GLN A 339 9.06 16.11 8.38
CA GLN A 339 8.89 17.45 8.94
C GLN A 339 9.65 18.50 8.11
N LEU A 340 10.88 18.21 7.69
CA LEU A 340 11.65 19.09 6.82
C LEU A 340 10.93 19.35 5.49
N HIS A 341 10.22 18.37 4.94
CA HIS A 341 9.44 18.58 3.73
C HIS A 341 8.20 19.45 3.98
N LEU A 342 7.47 19.23 5.07
CA LEU A 342 6.38 20.11 5.49
C LEU A 342 6.84 21.56 5.66
N LEU A 343 8.07 21.77 6.16
CA LEU A 343 8.68 23.09 6.30
C LEU A 343 9.19 23.66 4.95
N LYS A 344 9.62 22.83 4.00
CA LYS A 344 10.00 23.29 2.65
C LYS A 344 8.79 23.82 1.88
N ASP A 345 7.61 23.28 2.12
CA ASP A 345 6.35 23.82 1.59
C ASP A 345 6.09 25.26 2.11
N LEU A 346 6.72 25.67 3.22
CA LEU A 346 6.71 27.04 3.77
C LEU A 346 7.88 27.92 3.29
N SER A 347 8.78 27.41 2.44
CA SER A 347 9.96 28.19 2.00
C SER A 347 9.56 29.46 1.24
N PRO A 348 10.38 30.53 1.24
CA PRO A 348 10.09 31.76 0.49
C PRO A 348 9.82 31.51 -1.00
N GLN A 349 10.43 30.49 -1.60
CA GLN A 349 10.31 30.14 -3.02
C GLN A 349 9.09 29.27 -3.35
N SER A 350 8.38 28.74 -2.35
CA SER A 350 7.20 27.89 -2.58
C SER A 350 6.02 28.72 -3.11
N PRO A 351 5.14 28.17 -3.98
CA PRO A 351 3.91 28.87 -4.37
C PRO A 351 3.05 29.22 -3.15
N VAL A 352 2.43 30.41 -3.14
CA VAL A 352 1.65 30.92 -1.99
C VAL A 352 0.59 29.93 -1.51
N GLN A 353 -0.10 29.28 -2.45
CA GLN A 353 -1.12 28.25 -2.18
C GLN A 353 -0.57 27.03 -1.41
N VAL A 354 0.69 26.67 -1.64
CA VAL A 354 1.38 25.57 -0.94
C VAL A 354 1.74 25.99 0.48
N LYS A 355 2.15 27.26 0.67
CA LYS A 355 2.42 27.83 2.00
C LYS A 355 1.15 27.93 2.83
N GLU A 356 0.08 28.49 2.27
CA GLU A 356 -1.22 28.62 2.94
C GLU A 356 -1.74 27.27 3.44
N LEU A 357 -1.63 26.23 2.60
CA LEU A 357 -2.03 24.88 2.95
C LEU A 357 -1.16 24.27 4.07
N ALA A 358 0.16 24.48 4.02
CA ALA A 358 1.09 24.01 5.04
C ALA A 358 0.89 24.72 6.38
N VAL A 359 0.72 26.05 6.37
CA VAL A 359 0.41 26.85 7.57
C VAL A 359 -0.92 26.43 8.17
N ASN A 360 -1.97 26.31 7.37
CA ASN A 360 -3.29 25.86 7.85
C ASN A 360 -3.25 24.47 8.49
N ASN A 361 -2.41 23.56 7.98
CA ASN A 361 -2.21 22.24 8.56
C ASN A 361 -1.44 22.29 9.89
N LEU A 362 -0.37 23.07 9.99
CA LEU A 362 0.38 23.29 11.23
C LEU A 362 -0.48 23.93 12.31
N MET A 363 -1.26 24.96 11.96
CA MET A 363 -2.11 25.69 12.90
C MET A 363 -3.25 24.82 13.46
N LYS A 364 -3.80 23.92 12.64
CA LYS A 364 -4.76 22.91 13.10
C LYS A 364 -4.13 21.86 14.03
N GLN A 365 -2.86 21.51 13.83
CA GLN A 365 -2.14 20.55 14.66
C GLN A 365 -1.69 21.13 16.00
N MET A 366 -1.36 22.42 16.04
CA MET A 366 -0.85 23.08 17.24
C MET A 366 -1.92 23.51 18.24
N ASN A 367 -3.21 23.38 17.91
CA ASN A 367 -4.30 23.97 18.71
C ASN A 367 -4.09 25.47 18.99
N ALA A 368 -3.35 26.16 18.12
CA ALA A 368 -2.94 27.54 18.30
C ALA A 368 -4.16 28.47 18.34
N SER A 369 -4.12 29.49 19.20
CA SER A 369 -5.18 30.49 19.28
C SER A 369 -5.28 31.30 17.97
N PRO A 370 -6.43 31.90 17.63
CA PRO A 370 -6.56 32.74 16.43
C PRO A 370 -5.48 33.83 16.30
N GLU A 371 -5.01 34.37 17.42
CA GLU A 371 -3.97 35.40 17.49
C GLU A 371 -2.58 34.83 17.17
N GLU A 372 -2.24 33.66 17.72
CA GLU A 372 -0.98 32.95 17.42
C GLU A 372 -0.90 32.56 15.94
N ARG A 373 -2.06 32.19 15.37
CA ARG A 373 -2.20 31.86 13.94
C ARG A 373 -1.90 33.05 13.03
N VAL A 374 -2.44 34.22 13.37
CA VAL A 374 -2.20 35.47 12.65
C VAL A 374 -0.74 35.89 12.74
N SER A 375 -0.12 35.78 13.92
CA SER A 375 1.28 36.15 14.12
C SER A 375 2.21 35.29 13.25
N LEU A 376 2.01 33.97 13.22
CA LEU A 376 2.81 33.07 12.38
C LEU A 376 2.64 33.34 10.88
N LEU A 377 1.41 33.61 10.43
CA LEU A 377 1.10 33.95 9.04
C LEU A 377 1.82 35.22 8.57
N LEU A 378 1.85 36.24 9.43
CA LEU A 378 2.47 37.54 9.13
C LEU A 378 4.00 37.45 9.02
N GLU A 379 4.63 36.59 9.82
CA GLU A 379 6.07 36.35 9.78
C GLU A 379 6.50 35.51 8.55
N LEU A 380 5.67 34.55 8.14
CA LEU A 380 6.01 33.58 7.09
C LEU A 380 5.68 34.04 5.66
N THR A 381 4.90 35.12 5.50
CA THR A 381 4.44 35.59 4.19
C THR A 381 5.16 36.88 3.77
N PRO A 382 6.11 36.84 2.81
CA PRO A 382 6.57 38.05 2.14
C PRO A 382 5.52 38.50 1.10
N GLY A 383 5.11 39.78 1.13
CA GLY A 383 4.06 40.30 0.26
C GLY A 383 3.61 41.72 0.63
N SER A 384 2.72 42.30 -0.18
CA SER A 384 2.15 43.63 0.05
C SER A 384 1.22 43.63 1.27
N SER A 385 0.96 44.82 1.84
CA SER A 385 0.10 44.99 3.01
C SER A 385 -1.30 44.40 2.83
N MET A 386 -1.79 44.34 1.58
CA MET A 386 -3.13 43.86 1.21
C MET A 386 -3.22 42.33 1.20
N ASP A 387 -2.19 41.65 0.67
CA ASP A 387 -2.14 40.18 0.67
C ASP A 387 -2.08 39.64 2.10
N LYS A 388 -1.32 40.33 2.97
CA LYS A 388 -1.25 40.03 4.40
C LYS A 388 -2.60 40.25 5.09
N LEU A 389 -3.30 41.33 4.75
CA LEU A 389 -4.61 41.66 5.33
C LEU A 389 -5.67 40.60 5.02
N GLN A 390 -5.70 40.11 3.78
CA GLN A 390 -6.67 39.11 3.34
C GLN A 390 -6.47 37.76 4.06
N LEU A 391 -5.21 37.40 4.30
CA LEU A 391 -4.84 36.22 5.10
C LEU A 391 -5.19 36.37 6.59
N ILE A 392 -5.03 37.56 7.16
CA ILE A 392 -5.48 37.86 8.54
C ILE A 392 -6.99 37.67 8.67
N PHE A 393 -7.77 38.16 7.69
CA PHE A 393 -9.23 38.03 7.71
C PHE A 393 -9.69 36.58 7.60
N GLN A 394 -9.01 35.77 6.81
CA GLN A 394 -9.26 34.33 6.75
C GLN A 394 -8.90 33.62 8.06
N ALA A 395 -7.78 33.99 8.70
CA ALA A 395 -7.34 33.38 9.95
C ALA A 395 -8.24 33.73 11.14
N LEU A 396 -8.86 34.92 11.12
CA LEU A 396 -9.79 35.40 12.14
C LEU A 396 -11.27 35.07 11.84
N GLU A 397 -11.54 34.31 10.78
CA GLU A 397 -12.90 33.94 10.33
C GLU A 397 -13.84 35.16 10.16
N ILE A 398 -13.29 36.30 9.72
CA ILE A 398 -14.08 37.53 9.51
C ILE A 398 -14.93 37.34 8.25
N ASP A 399 -16.23 37.62 8.35
CA ASP A 399 -17.16 37.47 7.22
C ASP A 399 -16.81 38.37 6.03
N GLY A 400 -17.22 37.95 4.83
CA GLY A 400 -16.86 38.63 3.57
C GLY A 400 -17.42 40.04 3.42
N GLU A 401 -18.54 40.38 4.07
CA GLU A 401 -19.08 41.75 4.06
C GLU A 401 -18.20 42.70 4.87
N LYS A 402 -17.74 42.26 6.05
CA LYS A 402 -16.83 43.04 6.90
C LYS A 402 -15.44 43.20 6.30
N GLN A 403 -14.95 42.18 5.58
CA GLN A 403 -13.71 42.29 4.81
C GLN A 403 -13.81 43.38 3.75
N GLY A 404 -14.90 43.38 2.97
CA GLY A 404 -15.17 44.39 1.93
C GLY A 404 -15.21 45.82 2.48
N ALA A 405 -15.91 46.02 3.60
CA ALA A 405 -16.00 47.32 4.25
C ALA A 405 -14.63 47.87 4.74
N ILE A 406 -13.75 46.99 5.22
CA ILE A 406 -12.40 47.40 5.68
C ILE A 406 -11.51 47.73 4.47
N PHE A 407 -11.62 46.99 3.36
CA PHE A 407 -10.86 47.29 2.15
C PHE A 407 -11.28 48.62 1.50
N GLU A 408 -12.58 48.95 1.48
CA GLU A 408 -13.07 50.24 0.98
C GLU A 408 -12.57 51.46 1.77
N ILE A 409 -12.26 51.27 3.06
CA ILE A 409 -11.68 52.32 3.92
C ILE A 409 -10.18 52.50 3.63
N LEU A 410 -9.48 51.42 3.27
CA LEU A 410 -8.03 51.39 3.10
C LEU A 410 -7.58 51.71 1.68
N GLU A 411 -8.45 51.60 0.68
CA GLU A 411 -8.14 52.05 -0.68
C GLU A 411 -8.24 53.59 -0.81
N PRO A 412 -7.19 54.27 -1.31
CA PRO A 412 -7.23 55.72 -1.48
C PRO A 412 -8.25 56.09 -2.57
N LYS A 413 -9.33 56.77 -2.19
CA LYS A 413 -10.33 57.28 -3.15
C LYS A 413 -9.66 58.16 -4.21
N ALA A 414 -9.55 57.65 -5.43
CA ALA A 414 -9.13 58.44 -6.57
C ALA A 414 -10.08 59.63 -6.73
N LYS A 415 -9.55 60.85 -6.58
CA LYS A 415 -10.29 62.09 -6.80
C LYS A 415 -10.89 62.06 -8.21
N LYS A 416 -12.22 61.94 -8.31
CA LYS A 416 -12.97 62.23 -9.53
C LYS A 416 -12.63 63.66 -9.95
N LYS A 417 -11.96 63.83 -11.10
CA LYS A 417 -11.89 65.12 -11.80
C LYS A 417 -13.33 65.48 -12.17
N LEU A 418 -13.80 66.61 -11.64
CA LEU A 418 -15.00 67.28 -12.14
C LEU A 418 -14.72 67.76 -13.58
N PRO A 419 -15.73 67.78 -14.47
CA PRO A 419 -15.57 68.26 -15.82
C PRO A 419 -15.36 69.78 -15.80
N PHE A 420 -14.47 70.26 -16.67
CA PHE A 420 -14.24 71.67 -16.94
C PHE A 420 -15.53 72.29 -17.48
N ASP A 421 -15.91 73.42 -16.86
CA ASP A 421 -16.91 74.35 -17.35
C ASP A 421 -16.17 75.36 -18.23
N ASP A 422 -16.40 75.32 -19.54
CA ASP A 422 -15.86 76.30 -20.48
C ASP A 422 -16.73 77.57 -20.39
N GLY A 423 -16.27 78.51 -19.55
CA GLY A 423 -16.88 79.84 -19.39
C GLY A 423 -15.85 80.95 -19.61
N GLU A 424 -15.98 81.60 -20.76
CA GLU A 424 -15.67 83.01 -21.07
C GLU A 424 -14.41 83.66 -20.46
N VAL A 425 -13.45 83.97 -21.33
CA VAL A 425 -12.46 85.03 -21.11
C VAL A 425 -12.84 86.20 -22.02
N ASP A 426 -13.46 87.21 -21.42
CA ASP A 426 -13.44 88.58 -21.91
C ASP A 426 -12.19 89.30 -21.38
N GLU A 427 -11.62 90.13 -22.27
CA GLU A 427 -10.96 91.41 -22.00
C GLU A 427 -9.60 91.47 -21.24
N LEU A 428 -8.55 91.74 -22.05
CA LEU A 428 -7.63 92.90 -22.01
C LEU A 428 -6.15 92.54 -22.10
N GLY A 429 -5.53 92.90 -23.23
CA GLY A 429 -4.09 92.91 -23.46
C GLY A 429 -3.71 92.59 -24.90
#